data_AF-U4R3Q4-F1
#
_entry.id   AF-U4R3Q4-F1
#
_cell.length_a   1.000
_cell.length_b   1.000
_cell.length_c   1.000
_cell.angle_alpha   90.00
_cell.angle_beta   90.00
_cell.angle_gamma   90.00
#
_symmetry.space_group_name_H-M   'P 1'
#
loop_
_entity.id
_entity.type
_entity.pdbx_description
1 polymer ?
#
loop_
_entity_poly.entity_id
_entity_poly.type
_entity_poly.pdbx_seq_one_letter_code
_entity_poly.pdbx_strand_id
1 'polypeptide(L)'
;MRDTIYDNTYLEGNKGNLTKLPIILCAVGGIVLGGLAFRLANGKVNIPIDFKQINPKASATIESSENIKEYVFKLFGIDLYNPITILNTNYPYFKMFYDKKYQPPASEKVQQEINKIQNAQTKSAQPQENVTQKPSGNPAGQLKEASSSITFEGDVEETDQKNNPIVSSGKINIKNETNLKIDIKKLLNEPLKLAPDKNGPKIFIYHTHTTECFLKSADEIGKSNTPSRTTNNKYNVVRVGDALINNLKKYNIDVLHNTTIHDADYNSSYVKSLNTLTGYVDKYSSLKMAIDLHRDAAGEGKLRAVKKINGKNVAEIMFVIGTDAKLSNLRWKENLKLAIKVQARLNEICPGIAKPIYVSKNRYNQHLMNGSVIVEIGGDGNVIDECVRSTSYLAEAINDVIFKKK
;
A
#
# COMPACT_ATOMS: atom_id res chain seq x y z
N MET A 1 -20.72 -6.06 35.59
CA MET A 1 -21.21 -7.08 34.64
C MET A 1 -21.07 -6.49 33.26
N ARG A 2 -20.00 -6.86 32.56
CA ARG A 2 -19.66 -6.42 31.21
C ARG A 2 -19.66 -7.69 30.37
N ASP A 3 -20.49 -7.72 29.34
CA ASP A 3 -20.51 -8.77 28.34
C ASP A 3 -19.27 -8.63 27.47
N THR A 4 -18.37 -9.62 27.56
CA THR A 4 -17.21 -9.78 26.68
C THR A 4 -17.61 -10.65 25.49
N ILE A 5 -17.32 -10.19 24.27
CA ILE A 5 -17.61 -10.85 22.97
C ILE A 5 -16.71 -12.10 22.74
N TYR A 6 -16.06 -12.61 23.78
CA TYR A 6 -15.34 -13.89 23.76
C TYR A 6 -16.02 -14.84 24.73
N ASP A 7 -17.21 -15.31 24.34
CA ASP A 7 -17.77 -16.53 24.91
C ASP A 7 -17.11 -17.73 24.21
N ASN A 8 -16.34 -18.49 24.99
CA ASN A 8 -15.54 -19.63 24.55
C ASN A 8 -16.36 -20.90 24.31
N THR A 9 -17.69 -20.80 24.27
CA THR A 9 -18.61 -21.94 24.10
C THR A 9 -18.66 -22.51 22.68
N TYR A 10 -18.01 -21.88 21.69
CA TYR A 10 -17.94 -22.39 20.32
C TYR A 10 -16.73 -23.28 20.00
N LEU A 11 -15.77 -23.46 20.93
CA LEU A 11 -14.54 -24.21 20.67
C LEU A 11 -14.49 -25.62 21.29
N GLU A 12 -15.49 -26.03 22.09
CA GLU A 12 -15.53 -27.40 22.63
C GLU A 12 -16.33 -28.40 21.77
N GLY A 13 -16.91 -27.96 20.64
CA GLY A 13 -17.81 -28.79 19.83
C GLY A 13 -17.21 -29.47 18.60
N ASN A 14 -15.91 -29.31 18.28
CA ASN A 14 -15.39 -29.86 17.02
C ASN A 14 -13.95 -30.36 17.14
N LYS A 15 -13.79 -31.55 17.76
CA LYS A 15 -12.64 -32.41 17.48
C LYS A 15 -12.73 -32.89 16.02
N GLY A 16 -12.35 -32.01 15.10
CA GLY A 16 -12.28 -32.27 13.67
C GLY A 16 -11.26 -33.36 13.36
N ASN A 17 -11.77 -34.58 13.26
CA ASN A 17 -11.26 -35.74 12.52
C ASN A 17 -9.82 -35.63 11.96
N LEU A 18 -8.87 -36.27 12.65
CA LEU A 18 -7.45 -36.47 12.25
C LEU A 18 -7.27 -37.22 10.91
N THR A 19 -8.36 -37.65 10.26
CA THR A 19 -8.38 -38.38 8.99
C THR A 19 -8.02 -37.54 7.76
N LYS A 20 -7.94 -36.21 7.88
CA LYS A 20 -7.56 -35.31 6.75
C LYS A 20 -6.11 -34.83 6.77
N LEU A 21 -5.38 -35.08 7.85
CA LEU A 21 -3.95 -34.72 7.95
C LEU A 21 -3.07 -35.38 6.88
N PRO A 22 -3.30 -36.65 6.48
CA PRO A 22 -2.54 -37.29 5.39
C PRO A 22 -2.82 -36.64 4.03
N ILE A 23 -4.05 -36.17 3.79
CA ILE A 23 -4.44 -35.51 2.53
C ILE A 23 -3.80 -34.12 2.44
N ILE A 24 -3.74 -33.40 3.56
CA ILE A 24 -3.06 -32.10 3.65
C ILE A 24 -1.55 -32.28 3.48
N LEU A 25 -0.94 -33.30 4.09
CA LEU A 25 0.48 -33.63 3.91
C LEU A 25 0.81 -34.11 2.49
N CYS A 26 -0.06 -34.88 1.83
CA CYS A 26 0.09 -35.26 0.42
C CYS A 26 -0.07 -34.06 -0.53
N ALA A 27 -1.00 -33.15 -0.26
CA ALA A 27 -1.19 -31.94 -1.05
C ALA A 27 0.01 -31.00 -0.92
N VAL A 28 0.48 -30.75 0.31
CA VAL A 28 1.67 -29.91 0.58
C VAL A 28 2.94 -30.58 0.04
N GLY A 29 3.10 -31.89 0.21
CA GLY A 29 4.22 -32.67 -0.32
C GLY A 29 4.28 -32.65 -1.86
N GLY A 30 3.13 -32.81 -2.53
CA GLY A 30 3.02 -32.74 -3.99
C GLY A 30 3.33 -31.34 -4.54
N ILE A 31 2.94 -30.29 -3.81
CA ILE A 31 3.20 -28.88 -4.17
C ILE A 31 4.69 -28.54 -4.01
N VAL A 32 5.35 -29.03 -2.95
CA VAL A 32 6.79 -28.82 -2.72
C VAL A 32 7.63 -29.60 -3.73
N LEU A 33 7.28 -30.85 -4.02
CA LEU A 33 7.96 -31.67 -5.04
C LEU A 33 7.77 -31.12 -6.46
N GLY A 34 6.57 -30.64 -6.80
CA GLY A 34 6.27 -30.04 -8.10
C GLY A 34 7.03 -28.73 -8.34
N GLY A 35 7.08 -27.86 -7.33
CA GLY A 35 7.85 -26.60 -7.39
C GLY A 35 9.36 -26.82 -7.49
N LEU A 36 9.88 -27.83 -6.78
CA LEU A 36 11.30 -28.19 -6.82
C LEU A 36 11.69 -28.84 -8.16
N ALA A 37 10.88 -29.77 -8.66
CA ALA A 37 11.09 -30.42 -9.96
C ALA A 37 11.06 -29.42 -11.12
N PHE A 38 10.15 -28.44 -11.11
CA PHE A 38 10.06 -27.39 -12.12
C PHE A 38 11.28 -26.45 -12.11
N ARG A 39 11.86 -26.17 -10.94
CA ARG A 39 13.07 -25.32 -10.81
C ARG A 39 14.34 -26.05 -11.21
N LEU A 40 14.44 -27.35 -10.92
CA LEU A 40 15.53 -28.22 -11.38
C LEU A 40 15.49 -28.43 -12.90
N ALA A 41 14.29 -28.69 -13.47
CA ALA A 41 14.11 -28.89 -14.91
C ALA A 41 14.43 -27.65 -15.76
N ASN A 42 14.32 -26.45 -15.18
CA ASN A 42 14.62 -25.19 -15.86
C ASN A 42 16.03 -24.64 -15.58
N GLY A 43 16.90 -25.42 -14.93
CA GLY A 43 18.33 -25.10 -14.76
C GLY A 43 18.65 -23.83 -13.98
N LYS A 44 17.68 -23.23 -13.28
CA LYS A 44 17.83 -21.87 -12.68
C LYS A 44 18.28 -21.86 -11.23
N VAL A 45 18.59 -23.02 -10.64
CA VAL A 45 18.94 -23.10 -9.22
C VAL A 45 19.93 -24.22 -8.96
N ASN A 46 21.12 -23.87 -8.47
CA ASN A 46 22.02 -24.79 -7.77
C ASN A 46 21.94 -24.45 -6.27
N ILE A 47 20.97 -25.05 -5.56
CA ILE A 47 20.93 -24.95 -4.08
C ILE A 47 21.74 -26.14 -3.54
N PRO A 48 22.85 -25.93 -2.83
CA PRO A 48 23.42 -26.99 -2.02
C PRO A 48 22.47 -27.23 -0.85
N ILE A 49 21.62 -28.26 -0.97
CA ILE A 49 20.78 -28.71 0.15
C ILE A 49 21.65 -29.65 0.98
N ASP A 50 22.13 -29.19 2.14
CA ASP A 50 22.77 -30.07 3.11
C ASP A 50 21.70 -30.81 3.94
N PHE A 51 21.31 -31.99 3.45
CA PHE A 51 20.35 -32.86 4.12
C PHE A 51 20.86 -33.41 5.47
N LYS A 52 22.11 -33.16 5.88
CA LYS A 52 22.64 -33.62 7.19
C LYS A 52 22.05 -32.87 8.39
N GLN A 53 21.42 -31.72 8.21
CA GLN A 53 20.75 -30.99 9.31
C GLN A 53 19.31 -31.46 9.57
N ILE A 54 18.74 -32.32 8.72
CA ILE A 54 17.41 -32.89 8.95
C ILE A 54 17.60 -34.27 9.57
N ASN A 55 17.72 -34.30 10.90
CA ASN A 55 17.80 -35.56 11.64
C ASN A 55 16.40 -36.23 11.64
N PRO A 56 16.19 -37.38 10.97
CA PRO A 56 14.87 -38.01 10.83
C PRO A 56 14.33 -38.61 12.14
N LYS A 57 15.12 -38.56 13.22
CA LYS A 57 14.80 -39.15 14.53
C LYS A 57 14.45 -38.13 15.62
N ALA A 58 14.38 -36.84 15.31
CA ALA A 58 13.89 -35.87 16.28
C ALA A 58 12.37 -36.05 16.43
N SER A 59 11.92 -36.47 17.62
CA SER A 59 10.50 -36.49 17.96
C SER A 59 9.90 -35.11 17.71
N ALA A 60 8.71 -35.08 17.11
CA ALA A 60 8.00 -33.85 16.81
C ALA A 60 7.63 -33.11 18.10
N THR A 61 8.52 -32.23 18.58
CA THR A 61 8.19 -31.20 19.57
C THR A 61 7.64 -29.98 18.85
N ILE A 62 6.79 -29.21 19.53
CA ILE A 62 6.05 -28.05 19.00
C ILE A 62 7.00 -27.02 18.35
N GLU A 63 8.22 -26.86 18.86
CA GLU A 63 9.27 -25.97 18.31
C GLU A 63 9.72 -26.36 16.90
N SER A 64 9.78 -27.65 16.57
CA SER A 64 10.14 -28.11 15.23
C SER A 64 9.07 -27.74 14.19
N SER A 65 7.80 -27.71 14.61
CA SER A 65 6.68 -27.31 13.74
C SER A 65 6.68 -25.81 13.47
N GLU A 66 7.10 -24.98 14.44
CA GLU A 66 7.23 -23.54 14.31
C GLU A 66 8.34 -23.17 13.32
N ASN A 67 9.50 -23.81 13.46
CA ASN A 67 10.63 -23.59 12.57
C ASN A 67 10.32 -23.98 11.11
N ILE A 68 9.56 -25.07 10.89
CA ILE A 68 9.11 -25.47 9.55
C ILE A 68 8.12 -24.47 8.97
N LYS A 69 7.19 -23.93 9.77
CA LYS A 69 6.23 -22.90 9.30
C LYS A 69 6.96 -21.64 8.87
N GLU A 70 7.88 -21.15 9.69
CA GLU A 70 8.64 -19.95 9.40
C GLU A 70 9.50 -20.14 8.14
N TYR A 71 10.08 -21.33 7.97
CA TYR A 71 10.87 -21.67 6.79
C TYR A 71 10.01 -21.76 5.52
N VAL A 72 8.82 -22.36 5.59
CA VAL A 72 7.85 -22.44 4.47
C VAL A 72 7.32 -21.07 4.10
N PHE A 73 7.00 -20.23 5.09
CA PHE A 73 6.56 -18.87 4.86
C PHE A 73 7.69 -18.02 4.24
N LYS A 74 8.93 -18.11 4.75
CA LYS A 74 10.08 -17.38 4.22
C LYS A 74 10.44 -17.79 2.79
N LEU A 75 10.37 -19.08 2.47
CA LEU A 75 10.75 -19.57 1.13
C LEU A 75 9.63 -19.45 0.09
N PHE A 76 8.37 -19.63 0.50
CA PHE A 76 7.24 -19.79 -0.42
C PHE A 76 6.11 -18.77 -0.22
N GLY A 77 6.14 -17.97 0.85
CA GLY A 77 5.06 -17.04 1.18
C GLY A 77 3.75 -17.70 1.60
N ILE A 78 3.80 -18.99 1.98
CA ILE A 78 2.63 -19.79 2.36
C ILE A 78 2.51 -19.81 3.88
N ASP A 79 1.37 -19.35 4.39
CA ASP A 79 0.96 -19.57 5.78
C ASP A 79 0.08 -20.83 5.86
N LEU A 80 0.55 -21.82 6.62
CA LEU A 80 -0.08 -23.12 6.75
C LEU A 80 -1.39 -23.09 7.57
N TYR A 81 -1.67 -22.01 8.30
CA TYR A 81 -2.93 -21.83 9.03
C TYR A 81 -3.97 -21.04 8.25
N ASN A 82 -3.56 -20.39 7.16
CA ASN A 82 -4.44 -19.62 6.31
C ASN A 82 -4.52 -20.22 4.90
N PRO A 83 -5.53 -21.08 4.62
CA PRO A 83 -5.65 -21.78 3.35
C PRO A 83 -5.78 -20.84 2.14
N ILE A 84 -6.16 -19.57 2.35
CA ILE A 84 -6.22 -18.57 1.27
C ILE A 84 -4.84 -18.17 0.75
N THR A 85 -3.78 -18.27 1.57
CA THR A 85 -2.41 -17.96 1.16
C THR A 85 -1.86 -19.03 0.21
N ILE A 86 -2.31 -20.28 0.37
CA ILE A 86 -2.04 -21.38 -0.56
C ILE A 86 -2.66 -21.06 -1.92
N LEU A 87 -3.92 -20.59 -1.92
CA LEU A 87 -4.61 -20.21 -3.16
C LEU A 87 -3.97 -18.99 -3.83
N ASN A 88 -3.54 -17.99 -3.07
CA ASN A 88 -2.88 -16.79 -3.60
C ASN A 88 -1.48 -17.09 -4.15
N THR A 89 -0.72 -17.96 -3.50
CA THR A 89 0.60 -18.41 -4.01
C THR A 89 0.45 -19.17 -5.33
N ASN A 90 -0.62 -19.96 -5.47
CA ASN A 90 -0.91 -20.74 -6.66
C ASN A 90 -1.78 -20.00 -7.69
N TYR A 91 -2.27 -18.81 -7.37
CA TYR A 91 -3.13 -17.99 -8.24
C TYR A 91 -2.52 -17.75 -9.64
N PRO A 92 -1.20 -17.54 -9.81
CA PRO A 92 -0.60 -17.45 -11.14
C PRO A 92 -0.78 -18.72 -11.99
N TYR A 93 -0.74 -19.91 -11.37
CA TYR A 93 -0.94 -21.20 -12.06
C TYR A 93 -2.41 -21.41 -12.44
N PHE A 94 -3.34 -21.13 -11.52
CA PHE A 94 -4.78 -21.18 -11.81
C PHE A 94 -5.16 -20.20 -12.91
N LYS A 95 -4.60 -18.99 -12.86
CA LYS A 95 -4.79 -17.98 -13.88
C LYS A 95 -4.30 -18.42 -15.26
N MET A 96 -3.15 -19.11 -15.35
CA MET A 96 -2.70 -19.70 -16.61
C MET A 96 -3.67 -20.76 -17.15
N PHE A 97 -4.25 -21.57 -16.25
CA PHE A 97 -5.21 -22.63 -16.60
C PHE A 97 -6.57 -22.05 -17.05
N TYR A 98 -7.10 -21.05 -16.34
CA TYR A 98 -8.42 -20.46 -16.60
C TYR A 98 -8.41 -19.40 -17.73
N ASP A 99 -7.28 -18.72 -17.98
CA ASP A 99 -7.13 -17.77 -19.10
C ASP A 99 -6.77 -18.46 -20.44
N LYS A 100 -6.92 -19.80 -20.54
CA LYS A 100 -6.54 -20.64 -21.70
C LYS A 100 -5.09 -20.45 -22.20
N LYS A 101 -4.18 -19.95 -21.35
CA LYS A 101 -2.75 -19.74 -21.69
C LYS A 101 -1.86 -20.90 -21.24
N TYR A 102 -2.40 -21.92 -20.58
CA TYR A 102 -1.73 -23.20 -20.39
C TYR A 102 -1.66 -23.95 -21.72
N GLN A 103 -0.49 -23.90 -22.37
CA GLN A 103 -0.12 -24.90 -23.36
C GLN A 103 0.28 -26.15 -22.57
N PRO A 104 -0.44 -27.28 -22.65
CA PRO A 104 0.15 -28.54 -22.22
C PRO A 104 1.46 -28.70 -23.00
N PRO A 105 2.55 -29.23 -22.41
CA PRO A 105 3.71 -29.60 -23.19
C PRO A 105 3.21 -30.54 -24.30
N ALA A 106 3.18 -30.00 -25.52
CA ALA A 106 2.78 -30.74 -26.70
C ALA A 106 3.77 -31.90 -26.79
N SER A 107 3.25 -33.08 -26.52
CA SER A 107 3.94 -34.35 -26.65
C SER A 107 4.57 -34.41 -28.05
N GLU A 108 5.72 -35.06 -28.11
CA GLU A 108 6.62 -35.22 -29.27
C GLU A 108 5.93 -35.58 -30.61
N LYS A 109 4.67 -35.99 -30.58
CA LYS A 109 3.82 -36.26 -31.75
C LYS A 109 3.42 -35.00 -32.54
N VAL A 110 3.23 -33.84 -31.91
CA VAL A 110 2.90 -32.59 -32.64
C VAL A 110 4.13 -32.02 -33.34
N GLN A 111 5.32 -32.13 -32.73
CA GLN A 111 6.58 -31.71 -33.36
C GLN A 111 6.93 -32.57 -34.58
N GLN A 112 6.59 -33.87 -34.56
CA GLN A 112 6.77 -34.78 -35.69
C GLN A 112 5.82 -34.48 -36.86
N GLU A 113 4.59 -34.01 -36.60
CA GLU A 113 3.68 -33.57 -37.67
C GLU A 113 4.06 -32.19 -38.25
N ILE A 114 4.52 -31.25 -37.42
CA ILE A 114 4.98 -29.93 -37.88
C ILE A 114 6.22 -30.06 -38.79
N ASN A 115 7.17 -30.95 -38.46
CA ASN A 115 8.34 -31.20 -39.31
C ASN A 115 7.98 -31.88 -40.65
N LYS A 116 6.91 -32.68 -40.69
CA LYS A 116 6.37 -33.24 -41.94
C LYS A 116 5.71 -32.19 -42.83
N ILE A 117 5.02 -31.22 -42.23
CA ILE A 117 4.31 -30.16 -42.96
C ILE A 117 5.28 -29.06 -43.44
N GLN A 118 6.30 -28.71 -42.65
CA GLN A 118 7.29 -27.68 -43.04
C GLN A 118 8.20 -28.09 -44.22
N ASN A 119 8.47 -29.39 -44.41
CA ASN A 119 9.21 -29.86 -45.59
C ASN A 119 8.37 -29.93 -46.87
N ALA A 120 7.05 -29.71 -46.80
CA ALA A 120 6.15 -29.82 -47.94
C ALA A 120 5.78 -28.48 -48.61
N GLN A 121 6.17 -27.31 -48.07
CA GLN A 121 5.68 -26.01 -48.58
C GLN A 121 6.73 -24.89 -48.78
N THR A 122 8.03 -25.17 -48.84
CA THR A 122 8.94 -24.29 -49.60
C THR A 122 8.83 -24.59 -51.09
N LYS A 123 7.84 -24.01 -51.76
CA LYS A 123 7.87 -23.66 -53.20
C LYS A 123 6.68 -22.74 -53.57
N SER A 124 7.04 -21.50 -53.94
CA SER A 124 6.34 -20.49 -54.79
C SER A 124 4.96 -19.94 -54.35
N ALA A 125 4.50 -18.72 -54.68
CA ALA A 125 5.04 -17.38 -54.97
C ALA A 125 3.81 -16.47 -55.27
N GLN A 126 3.58 -15.43 -54.44
CA GLN A 126 3.09 -14.05 -54.79
C GLN A 126 1.71 -13.81 -55.52
N PRO A 127 1.20 -12.55 -55.69
CA PRO A 127 0.15 -11.87 -54.87
C PRO A 127 -1.06 -11.24 -55.64
N GLN A 128 -2.13 -10.71 -54.99
CA GLN A 128 -2.82 -9.41 -55.32
C GLN A 128 -4.05 -8.99 -54.46
N GLU A 129 -4.06 -7.70 -54.09
CA GLU A 129 -5.09 -6.61 -54.03
C GLU A 129 -6.57 -6.72 -53.50
N ASN A 130 -6.87 -5.73 -52.62
CA ASN A 130 -8.01 -4.76 -52.55
C ASN A 130 -9.37 -4.99 -51.81
N VAL A 131 -9.59 -4.10 -50.79
CA VAL A 131 -10.74 -3.16 -50.54
C VAL A 131 -11.87 -3.49 -49.51
N THR A 132 -11.94 -2.64 -48.45
CA THR A 132 -13.03 -2.27 -47.46
C THR A 132 -13.76 -3.36 -46.63
N GLN A 133 -14.22 -3.20 -45.37
CA GLN A 133 -14.83 -2.08 -44.60
C GLN A 133 -14.76 -2.34 -43.04
N LYS A 134 -14.90 -1.29 -42.20
CA LYS A 134 -15.05 -1.28 -40.70
C LYS A 134 -16.36 -1.98 -40.23
N PRO A 135 -16.57 -2.43 -38.95
CA PRO A 135 -16.37 -1.67 -37.70
C PRO A 135 -15.96 -2.43 -36.39
N SER A 136 -15.61 -1.65 -35.34
CA SER A 136 -15.85 -1.88 -33.90
C SER A 136 -15.13 -3.02 -33.12
N GLY A 137 -14.46 -2.66 -32.00
CA GLY A 137 -14.26 -3.55 -30.85
C GLY A 137 -12.99 -3.33 -30.01
N ASN A 138 -13.11 -2.63 -28.87
CA ASN A 138 -12.19 -2.74 -27.72
C ASN A 138 -12.33 -4.16 -27.11
N PRO A 139 -11.36 -4.74 -26.34
CA PRO A 139 -11.06 -4.24 -24.99
C PRO A 139 -9.66 -4.52 -24.37
N ALA A 140 -9.37 -3.71 -23.35
CA ALA A 140 -8.72 -3.93 -22.03
C ALA A 140 -7.86 -5.18 -21.72
N GLY A 141 -6.82 -4.95 -20.88
CA GLY A 141 -6.43 -5.92 -19.84
C GLY A 141 -4.97 -5.90 -19.38
N GLN A 142 -4.50 -4.85 -18.70
CA GLN A 142 -3.25 -4.92 -17.91
C GLN A 142 -3.56 -5.12 -16.42
N LEU A 143 -2.94 -6.15 -15.86
CA LEU A 143 -3.24 -6.76 -14.55
C LEU A 143 -2.47 -6.05 -13.41
N LYS A 144 -3.16 -5.75 -12.29
CA LYS A 144 -2.68 -4.96 -11.15
C LYS A 144 -2.05 -5.81 -10.03
N GLU A 145 -1.03 -5.24 -9.36
CA GLU A 145 -0.17 -5.82 -8.30
C GLU A 145 -0.90 -6.21 -7.00
N ALA A 146 -0.28 -7.16 -6.27
CA ALA A 146 -0.59 -7.51 -4.88
C ALA A 146 -0.34 -6.33 -3.90
N SER A 147 -1.02 -6.36 -2.75
CA SER A 147 -1.08 -5.30 -1.72
C SER A 147 0.13 -4.37 -1.60
N SER A 148 -0.14 -3.07 -1.57
CA SER A 148 0.88 -2.02 -1.44
C SER A 148 1.48 -1.89 -0.03
N SER A 149 0.89 -2.56 0.96
CA SER A 149 1.43 -2.79 2.29
C SER A 149 1.61 -4.29 2.49
N ILE A 150 2.82 -4.74 2.83
CA ILE A 150 3.10 -6.16 3.08
C ILE A 150 2.64 -6.61 4.47
N THR A 151 2.35 -5.67 5.38
CA THR A 151 1.77 -5.94 6.70
C THR A 151 0.30 -5.56 6.70
N PHE A 152 -0.53 -6.40 7.34
CA PHE A 152 -1.83 -5.94 7.79
C PHE A 152 -1.57 -4.85 8.84
N GLU A 153 -2.33 -3.75 8.78
CA GLU A 153 -2.09 -2.62 9.69
C GLU A 153 -2.34 -2.99 11.16
N GLY A 154 -3.03 -4.10 11.43
CA GLY A 154 -3.15 -4.69 12.76
C GLY A 154 -1.88 -5.36 13.30
N ASP A 155 -0.85 -5.57 12.47
CA ASP A 155 0.42 -6.21 12.85
C ASP A 155 1.48 -5.19 13.29
N VAL A 156 1.14 -3.90 13.34
CA VAL A 156 2.05 -2.85 13.82
C VAL A 156 1.79 -2.65 15.31
N GLU A 157 2.57 -3.32 16.16
CA GLU A 157 2.48 -3.11 17.61
C GLU A 157 2.89 -1.68 17.98
N GLU A 158 2.11 -1.03 18.85
CA GLU A 158 2.28 0.37 19.27
C GLU A 158 3.63 0.64 19.98
N THR A 159 4.21 -0.41 20.55
CA THR A 159 5.54 -0.44 21.18
C THR A 159 6.68 -0.13 20.21
N ASP A 160 6.55 -0.54 18.94
CA ASP A 160 7.57 -0.29 17.91
C ASP A 160 7.68 1.19 17.54
N GLN A 161 6.59 1.95 17.70
CA GLN A 161 6.59 3.36 17.37
C GLN A 161 7.22 4.25 18.45
N LYS A 162 7.10 3.93 19.73
CA LYS A 162 7.55 4.85 20.82
C LYS A 162 9.07 4.99 20.89
N ASN A 163 9.83 4.01 20.41
CA ASN A 163 11.29 3.97 20.51
C ASN A 163 12.03 4.36 19.21
N ASN A 164 11.32 4.79 18.17
CA ASN A 164 11.94 5.12 16.89
C ASN A 164 12.85 6.35 17.01
N PRO A 165 14.09 6.30 16.48
CA PRO A 165 15.02 7.41 16.55
C PRO A 165 14.49 8.65 15.82
N ILE A 166 14.71 9.82 16.43
CA ILE A 166 14.41 11.11 15.83
C ILE A 166 15.67 11.67 15.17
N VAL A 167 15.57 12.00 13.88
CA VAL A 167 16.58 12.73 13.12
C VAL A 167 16.08 14.17 12.95
N SER A 168 16.87 15.14 13.38
CA SER A 168 16.48 16.56 13.36
C SER A 168 17.50 17.43 12.64
N SER A 169 17.01 18.49 11.99
CA SER A 169 17.85 19.57 11.46
C SER A 169 17.10 20.89 11.47
N GLY A 170 17.55 21.84 12.28
CA GLY A 170 16.79 23.08 12.51
C GLY A 170 15.42 22.77 13.11
N LYS A 171 14.35 23.26 12.47
CA LYS A 171 12.95 23.00 12.89
C LYS A 171 12.33 21.73 12.29
N ILE A 172 13.09 20.98 11.49
CA ILE A 172 12.60 19.77 10.81
C ILE A 172 12.90 18.56 11.69
N ASN A 173 11.90 17.73 11.89
CA ASN A 173 11.98 16.52 12.71
C ASN A 173 11.44 15.34 11.91
N ILE A 174 12.16 14.22 11.96
CA ILE A 174 11.81 12.96 11.32
C ILE A 174 11.91 11.83 12.34
N LYS A 175 10.81 11.12 12.56
CA LYS A 175 10.77 9.87 13.31
C LYS A 175 11.02 8.73 12.33
N ASN A 176 12.15 8.05 12.45
CA ASN A 176 12.58 7.06 11.47
C ASN A 176 12.42 5.63 12.02
N GLU A 177 11.44 4.89 11.51
CA GLU A 177 11.20 3.48 11.83
C GLU A 177 12.27 2.56 11.19
N THR A 178 13.09 3.08 10.28
CA THR A 178 14.04 2.28 9.48
C THR A 178 15.48 2.48 9.92
N ASN A 179 16.37 1.61 9.43
CA ASN A 179 17.82 1.77 9.56
C ASN A 179 18.43 2.64 8.44
N LEU A 180 17.59 3.25 7.58
CA LEU A 180 18.07 4.07 6.46
C LEU A 180 18.62 5.40 6.98
N LYS A 181 19.80 5.80 6.47
CA LYS A 181 20.41 7.09 6.81
C LYS A 181 19.71 8.23 6.07
N ILE A 182 19.27 9.23 6.81
CA ILE A 182 18.57 10.41 6.27
C ILE A 182 19.43 11.66 6.52
N ASP A 183 19.84 12.32 5.44
CA ASP A 183 20.54 13.60 5.49
C ASP A 183 19.58 14.73 5.13
N ILE A 184 18.99 15.36 6.16
CA ILE A 184 17.99 16.42 6.00
C ILE A 184 18.56 17.64 5.29
N LYS A 185 19.80 18.05 5.62
CA LYS A 185 20.43 19.23 5.03
C LYS A 185 20.66 19.05 3.54
N LYS A 186 21.13 17.87 3.14
CA LYS A 186 21.29 17.52 1.73
C LYS A 186 19.95 17.55 0.99
N LEU A 187 18.93 16.86 1.50
CA LEU A 187 17.61 16.79 0.85
C LEU A 187 16.94 18.17 0.73
N LEU A 188 17.10 19.04 1.73
CA LEU A 188 16.61 20.42 1.66
C LEU A 188 17.22 21.23 0.52
N ASN A 189 18.50 21.03 0.23
CA ASN A 189 19.22 21.81 -0.79
C ASN A 189 19.04 21.26 -2.22
N GLU A 190 18.63 20.00 -2.37
CA GLU A 190 18.36 19.42 -3.67
C GLU A 190 17.06 19.96 -4.31
N PRO A 191 17.01 20.18 -5.64
CA PRO A 191 15.78 20.54 -6.33
C PRO A 191 14.80 19.36 -6.35
N LEU A 192 13.50 19.66 -6.36
CA LEU A 192 12.44 18.65 -6.50
C LEU A 192 12.37 18.13 -7.93
N LYS A 193 12.22 16.81 -8.09
CA LYS A 193 12.04 16.12 -9.37
C LYS A 193 10.59 15.65 -9.50
N LEU A 194 9.68 16.61 -9.63
CA LEU A 194 8.25 16.35 -9.87
C LEU A 194 7.94 16.33 -11.37
N ALA A 195 6.71 15.96 -11.73
CA ALA A 195 6.27 15.99 -13.11
C ALA A 195 6.44 17.40 -13.73
N PRO A 196 6.77 17.47 -15.03
CA PRO A 196 6.91 18.73 -15.74
C PRO A 196 5.57 19.48 -15.78
N ASP A 197 5.64 20.80 -16.01
CA ASP A 197 4.43 21.61 -16.17
C ASP A 197 3.70 21.26 -17.46
N LYS A 198 2.64 20.46 -17.33
CA LYS A 198 1.70 20.12 -18.39
C LYS A 198 0.29 20.60 -18.06
N ASN A 199 -0.52 20.88 -19.07
CA ASN A 199 -1.93 21.20 -18.88
C ASN A 199 -2.67 20.05 -18.18
N GLY A 200 -3.63 20.40 -17.33
CA GLY A 200 -4.41 19.44 -16.55
C GLY A 200 -4.14 19.52 -15.04
N PRO A 201 -4.81 18.64 -14.27
CA PRO A 201 -4.78 18.66 -12.81
C PRO A 201 -3.38 18.43 -12.28
N LYS A 202 -3.04 19.15 -11.21
CA LYS A 202 -1.71 19.16 -10.60
C LYS A 202 -1.62 18.34 -9.33
N ILE A 203 -2.72 18.27 -8.59
CA ILE A 203 -2.80 17.52 -7.33
C ILE A 203 -3.96 16.54 -7.40
N PHE A 204 -3.76 15.33 -6.89
CA PHE A 204 -4.80 14.34 -6.68
C PHE A 204 -4.91 14.03 -5.19
N ILE A 205 -6.10 14.18 -4.61
CA ILE A 205 -6.40 13.84 -3.21
C ILE A 205 -7.31 12.62 -3.21
N TYR A 206 -6.93 11.59 -2.47
CA TYR A 206 -7.71 10.38 -2.26
C TYR A 206 -7.53 9.90 -0.80
N HIS A 207 -8.27 8.84 -0.44
CA HIS A 207 -8.27 8.33 0.93
C HIS A 207 -8.25 6.81 0.90
N THR A 208 -7.15 6.18 1.31
CA THR A 208 -7.12 4.72 1.52
C THR A 208 -8.10 4.33 2.63
N HIS A 209 -8.15 5.09 3.73
CA HIS A 209 -9.10 4.90 4.81
C HIS A 209 -10.20 5.95 4.79
N THR A 210 -11.05 5.87 3.77
CA THR A 210 -12.10 6.87 3.48
C THR A 210 -13.07 7.10 4.63
N THR A 211 -13.34 6.07 5.44
CA THR A 211 -14.29 6.20 6.56
C THR A 211 -13.70 6.81 7.82
N GLU A 212 -12.39 7.06 7.91
CA GLU A 212 -11.77 7.64 9.10
C GLU A 212 -12.42 8.96 9.51
N CYS A 213 -12.90 9.02 10.75
CA CYS A 213 -13.70 10.15 11.21
C CYS A 213 -13.17 10.83 12.46
N PHE A 214 -13.69 12.03 12.66
CA PHE A 214 -13.34 12.95 13.73
C PHE A 214 -14.54 13.16 14.66
N LEU A 215 -14.32 13.85 15.77
CA LEU A 215 -15.38 14.31 16.64
C LEU A 215 -16.22 15.39 15.93
N LYS A 216 -17.53 15.33 16.10
CA LYS A 216 -18.49 16.25 15.47
C LYS A 216 -18.50 17.61 16.16
N SER A 217 -18.24 17.65 17.46
CA SER A 217 -18.21 18.87 18.26
C SER A 217 -17.27 18.75 19.46
N ALA A 218 -16.99 19.88 20.13
CA ALA A 218 -16.15 19.91 21.32
C ALA A 218 -16.75 19.10 22.49
N ASP A 219 -18.07 18.94 22.56
CA ASP A 219 -18.75 18.17 23.61
C ASP A 219 -18.49 16.66 23.49
N GLU A 220 -17.93 16.19 22.37
CA GLU A 220 -17.53 14.80 22.19
C GLU A 220 -16.11 14.51 22.68
N ILE A 221 -15.32 15.53 23.04
CA ILE A 221 -13.94 15.36 23.52
C ILE A 221 -13.94 14.55 24.81
N GLY A 222 -13.12 13.49 24.85
CA GLY A 222 -12.98 12.61 26.01
C GLY A 222 -14.09 11.56 26.17
N LYS A 223 -15.11 11.54 25.30
CA LYS A 223 -16.15 10.50 25.33
C LYS A 223 -15.63 9.19 24.75
N SER A 224 -15.77 8.11 25.51
CA SER A 224 -15.33 6.76 25.13
C SER A 224 -16.13 6.13 23.96
N ASN A 225 -17.38 6.56 23.76
CA ASN A 225 -18.31 5.92 22.81
C ASN A 225 -18.43 6.69 21.49
N THR A 226 -17.43 7.47 21.12
CA THR A 226 -17.42 8.23 19.87
C THR A 226 -16.77 7.38 18.75
N PRO A 227 -17.44 7.17 17.61
CA PRO A 227 -16.92 6.30 16.57
C PRO A 227 -15.65 6.89 15.95
N SER A 228 -14.73 6.01 15.54
CA SER A 228 -13.52 6.41 14.78
C SER A 228 -13.69 6.22 13.26
N ARG A 229 -14.81 5.66 12.81
CA ARG A 229 -15.15 5.50 11.39
C ARG A 229 -16.62 5.87 11.10
N THR A 230 -16.89 6.49 9.95
CA THR A 230 -18.24 6.75 9.42
C THR A 230 -18.23 6.91 7.90
N THR A 231 -19.29 6.47 7.24
CA THR A 231 -19.55 6.73 5.81
C THR A 231 -20.17 8.11 5.56
N ASN A 232 -20.50 8.86 6.62
CA ASN A 232 -21.01 10.22 6.50
C ASN A 232 -19.86 11.20 6.23
N ASN A 233 -19.73 11.61 4.97
CA ASN A 233 -18.68 12.52 4.51
C ASN A 233 -18.69 13.91 5.16
N LYS A 234 -19.68 14.26 5.99
CA LYS A 234 -19.63 15.50 6.80
C LYS A 234 -18.63 15.44 7.95
N TYR A 235 -18.27 14.22 8.40
CA TYR A 235 -17.50 14.03 9.65
C TYR A 235 -16.24 13.16 9.46
N ASN A 236 -15.92 12.75 8.23
CA ASN A 236 -14.75 11.94 7.92
C ASN A 236 -13.66 12.71 7.15
N VAL A 237 -12.57 12.04 6.81
CA VAL A 237 -11.42 12.59 6.06
C VAL A 237 -11.82 13.20 4.71
N VAL A 238 -12.95 12.79 4.10
CA VAL A 238 -13.46 13.42 2.87
C VAL A 238 -13.77 14.89 3.10
N ARG A 239 -14.38 15.26 4.23
CA ARG A 239 -14.67 16.66 4.60
C ARG A 239 -13.41 17.51 4.72
N VAL A 240 -12.32 16.92 5.22
CA VAL A 240 -11.01 17.58 5.33
C VAL A 240 -10.38 17.71 3.95
N GLY A 241 -10.52 16.69 3.09
CA GLY A 241 -10.13 16.73 1.69
C GLY A 241 -10.81 17.87 0.92
N ASP A 242 -12.13 18.02 1.06
CA ASP A 242 -12.90 19.12 0.46
C ASP A 242 -12.34 20.50 0.86
N ALA A 243 -12.01 20.66 2.15
CA ALA A 243 -11.44 21.91 2.67
C ALA A 243 -10.06 22.18 2.08
N LEU A 244 -9.20 21.16 1.98
CA LEU A 244 -7.88 21.28 1.37
C LEU A 244 -7.97 21.67 -0.10
N ILE A 245 -8.86 21.06 -0.86
CA ILE A 245 -9.10 21.40 -2.27
C ILE A 245 -9.53 22.85 -2.42
N ASN A 246 -10.49 23.28 -1.61
CA ASN A 246 -10.98 24.66 -1.65
C ASN A 246 -9.88 25.68 -1.33
N ASN A 247 -8.93 25.33 -0.44
CA ASN A 247 -7.79 26.17 -0.14
C ASN A 247 -6.72 26.14 -1.24
N LEU A 248 -6.46 24.99 -1.87
CA LEU A 248 -5.53 24.87 -3.00
C LEU A 248 -6.02 25.63 -4.24
N LYS A 249 -7.33 25.58 -4.52
CA LYS A 249 -7.95 26.30 -5.64
C LYS A 249 -7.79 27.81 -5.54
N LYS A 250 -7.66 28.39 -4.34
CA LYS A 250 -7.39 29.83 -4.15
C LYS A 250 -6.03 30.25 -4.72
N TYR A 251 -5.11 29.30 -4.91
CA TYR A 251 -3.81 29.50 -5.54
C TYR A 251 -3.82 29.15 -7.04
N ASN A 252 -5.00 29.00 -7.65
CA ASN A 252 -5.17 28.56 -9.05
C ASN A 252 -4.53 27.18 -9.34
N ILE A 253 -4.56 26.28 -8.36
CA ILE A 253 -4.08 24.91 -8.50
C ILE A 253 -5.28 24.02 -8.86
N ASP A 254 -5.22 23.35 -10.01
CA ASP A 254 -6.21 22.36 -10.40
C ASP A 254 -6.02 21.08 -9.58
N VAL A 255 -7.07 20.67 -8.86
CA VAL A 255 -7.05 19.53 -7.94
C VAL A 255 -8.20 18.58 -8.23
N LEU A 256 -7.89 17.29 -8.22
CA LEU A 256 -8.86 16.20 -8.29
C LEU A 256 -9.11 15.60 -6.90
N HIS A 257 -10.34 15.18 -6.65
CA HIS A 257 -10.74 14.48 -5.43
C HIS A 257 -11.36 13.14 -5.76
N ASN A 258 -10.92 12.08 -5.11
CA ASN A 258 -11.60 10.80 -5.13
C ASN A 258 -12.16 10.48 -3.75
N THR A 259 -13.48 10.34 -3.67
CA THR A 259 -14.24 10.04 -2.44
C THR A 259 -14.74 8.60 -2.40
N THR A 260 -14.21 7.71 -3.24
CA THR A 260 -14.57 6.29 -3.23
C THR A 260 -14.21 5.69 -1.89
N ILE A 261 -15.13 4.94 -1.28
CA ILE A 261 -14.86 4.20 -0.04
C ILE A 261 -13.96 3.01 -0.36
N HIS A 262 -12.68 3.09 0.02
CA HIS A 262 -11.73 2.01 -0.18
C HIS A 262 -11.70 1.03 0.99
N ASP A 263 -12.02 1.48 2.20
CA ASP A 263 -11.91 0.73 3.46
C ASP A 263 -13.22 0.07 3.93
N ALA A 264 -14.18 -0.16 3.02
CA ALA A 264 -15.38 -0.96 3.31
C ALA A 264 -15.02 -2.40 3.75
N ASP A 265 -13.94 -2.93 3.17
CA ASP A 265 -13.18 -4.03 3.76
C ASP A 265 -11.79 -3.45 4.04
N TYR A 266 -11.49 -3.30 5.32
CA TYR A 266 -10.31 -2.63 5.83
C TYR A 266 -9.01 -3.24 5.29
N ASN A 267 -8.98 -4.57 5.21
CA ASN A 267 -7.81 -5.34 4.81
C ASN A 267 -7.46 -5.18 3.32
N SER A 268 -8.43 -4.81 2.49
CA SER A 268 -8.22 -4.56 1.06
C SER A 268 -8.16 -3.07 0.69
N SER A 269 -8.21 -2.17 1.68
CA SER A 269 -8.20 -0.71 1.49
C SER A 269 -7.07 -0.25 0.58
N TYR A 270 -5.84 -0.66 0.86
CA TYR A 270 -4.65 -0.31 0.08
C TYR A 270 -4.66 -0.85 -1.34
N VAL A 271 -5.15 -2.08 -1.55
CA VAL A 271 -5.29 -2.67 -2.89
C VAL A 271 -6.31 -1.87 -3.71
N LYS A 272 -7.43 -1.49 -3.09
CA LYS A 272 -8.47 -0.70 -3.76
C LYS A 272 -8.00 0.71 -4.07
N SER A 273 -7.33 1.37 -3.13
CA SER A 273 -6.78 2.71 -3.36
C SER A 273 -5.59 2.72 -4.32
N LEU A 274 -4.81 1.63 -4.39
CA LEU A 274 -3.79 1.41 -5.42
C LEU A 274 -4.44 1.44 -6.80
N ASN A 275 -5.52 0.66 -6.96
CA ASN A 275 -6.25 0.60 -8.23
C ASN A 275 -6.76 1.97 -8.67
N THR A 276 -7.24 2.78 -7.72
CA THR A 276 -7.65 4.16 -7.94
C THR A 276 -6.45 5.02 -8.35
N LEU A 277 -5.40 5.09 -7.54
CA LEU A 277 -4.25 5.97 -7.82
C LEU A 277 -3.58 5.64 -9.17
N THR A 278 -3.40 4.36 -9.51
CA THR A 278 -2.86 3.94 -10.81
C THR A 278 -3.67 4.56 -11.96
N GLY A 279 -5.00 4.47 -11.92
CA GLY A 279 -5.85 5.02 -12.99
C GLY A 279 -5.72 6.53 -13.17
N TYR A 280 -5.45 7.27 -12.09
CA TYR A 280 -5.25 8.73 -12.15
C TYR A 280 -3.84 9.09 -12.62
N VAL A 281 -2.81 8.38 -12.16
CA VAL A 281 -1.42 8.59 -12.60
C VAL A 281 -1.28 8.30 -14.10
N ASP A 282 -1.90 7.23 -14.59
CA ASP A 282 -1.87 6.87 -16.01
C ASP A 282 -2.61 7.90 -16.87
N LYS A 283 -3.73 8.43 -16.37
CA LYS A 283 -4.55 9.41 -17.11
C LYS A 283 -3.96 10.82 -17.09
N TYR A 284 -3.30 11.23 -16.01
CA TYR A 284 -2.89 12.62 -15.79
C TYR A 284 -1.38 12.73 -15.54
N SER A 285 -0.60 12.73 -16.62
CA SER A 285 0.85 12.99 -16.55
C SER A 285 1.24 14.41 -16.05
N SER A 286 0.24 15.28 -15.80
CA SER A 286 0.39 16.61 -15.21
C SER A 286 0.44 16.60 -13.68
N LEU A 287 0.12 15.47 -13.02
CA LEU A 287 0.11 15.36 -11.57
C LEU A 287 1.53 15.54 -11.01
N LYS A 288 1.68 16.51 -10.12
CA LYS A 288 2.92 16.77 -9.36
C LYS A 288 2.87 16.18 -7.95
N MET A 289 1.66 15.96 -7.42
CA MET A 289 1.48 15.44 -6.07
C MET A 289 0.23 14.55 -6.00
N ALA A 290 0.36 13.44 -5.30
CA ALA A 290 -0.77 12.61 -4.87
C ALA A 290 -0.78 12.56 -3.35
N ILE A 291 -1.91 12.91 -2.75
CA ILE A 291 -2.10 12.96 -1.30
C ILE A 291 -3.10 11.88 -0.93
N ASP A 292 -2.59 10.88 -0.21
CA ASP A 292 -3.44 9.97 0.56
C ASP A 292 -3.74 10.66 1.90
N LEU A 293 -4.93 11.23 2.03
CA LEU A 293 -5.29 12.06 3.18
C LEU A 293 -5.98 11.21 4.25
N HIS A 294 -5.36 11.16 5.43
CA HIS A 294 -5.77 10.37 6.58
C HIS A 294 -5.91 11.24 7.83
N ARG A 295 -6.21 10.59 8.96
CA ARG A 295 -5.96 11.14 10.30
C ARG A 295 -5.17 10.15 11.14
N ASP A 296 -4.39 10.68 12.06
CA ASP A 296 -3.61 9.90 13.01
C ASP A 296 -4.54 9.18 14.03
N ALA A 297 -4.00 8.23 14.77
CA ALA A 297 -4.64 7.61 15.92
C ALA A 297 -3.56 7.08 16.88
N ALA A 298 -3.82 7.20 18.18
CA ALA A 298 -3.04 6.49 19.20
C ALA A 298 -3.77 5.18 19.55
N GLY A 299 -3.04 4.13 19.93
CA GLY A 299 -3.63 2.84 20.28
C GLY A 299 -4.32 2.87 21.64
N GLU A 300 -3.83 3.69 22.58
CA GLU A 300 -4.50 3.94 23.87
C GLU A 300 -5.37 5.19 23.84
N GLY A 301 -6.63 5.03 23.40
CA GLY A 301 -7.65 6.07 23.41
C GLY A 301 -7.55 7.07 22.26
N LYS A 302 -8.42 8.09 22.29
CA LYS A 302 -8.54 9.03 21.17
C LYS A 302 -7.42 10.06 21.15
N LEU A 303 -6.75 10.19 20.02
CA LEU A 303 -5.67 11.15 19.82
C LEU A 303 -6.22 12.51 19.40
N ARG A 304 -6.02 13.52 20.24
CA ARG A 304 -6.30 14.92 19.89
C ARG A 304 -5.01 15.71 19.77
N ALA A 305 -4.57 15.91 18.53
CA ALA A 305 -3.35 16.65 18.19
C ALA A 305 -3.71 18.08 17.77
N VAL A 306 -3.55 19.06 18.68
CA VAL A 306 -3.95 20.46 18.44
C VAL A 306 -2.89 21.47 18.87
N LYS A 307 -2.84 22.58 18.14
CA LYS A 307 -2.16 23.81 18.53
C LYS A 307 -3.14 24.97 18.55
N LYS A 308 -2.94 25.92 19.46
CA LYS A 308 -3.71 27.17 19.48
C LYS A 308 -2.98 28.23 18.64
N ILE A 309 -3.60 28.67 17.55
CA ILE A 309 -3.08 29.68 16.63
C ILE A 309 -4.12 30.78 16.49
N ASN A 310 -3.77 32.02 16.79
CA ASN A 310 -4.67 33.19 16.76
C ASN A 310 -6.00 32.94 17.50
N GLY A 311 -5.92 32.33 18.69
CA GLY A 311 -7.09 32.03 19.51
C GLY A 311 -7.90 30.80 19.08
N LYS A 312 -7.62 30.20 17.92
CA LYS A 312 -8.34 29.03 17.39
C LYS A 312 -7.50 27.76 17.49
N ASN A 313 -8.14 26.64 17.81
CA ASN A 313 -7.49 25.33 17.76
C ASN A 313 -7.35 24.88 16.30
N VAL A 314 -6.14 24.54 15.89
CA VAL A 314 -5.83 23.95 14.60
C VAL A 314 -5.22 22.57 14.86
N ALA A 315 -5.59 21.58 14.06
CA ALA A 315 -5.01 20.26 14.15
C ALA A 315 -3.55 20.27 13.68
N GLU A 316 -2.70 19.47 14.31
CA GLU A 316 -1.33 19.29 13.84
C GLU A 316 -1.30 18.43 12.56
N ILE A 317 -0.26 18.58 11.75
CA ILE A 317 -0.10 17.92 10.45
C ILE A 317 1.14 17.01 10.50
N MET A 318 1.00 15.78 10.05
CA MET A 318 2.09 14.82 9.88
C MET A 318 2.17 14.36 8.42
N PHE A 319 3.40 14.11 7.94
CA PHE A 319 3.61 13.37 6.71
C PHE A 319 4.09 11.97 7.05
N VAL A 320 3.54 10.96 6.38
CA VAL A 320 4.03 9.59 6.45
C VAL A 320 4.68 9.23 5.12
N ILE A 321 5.92 8.75 5.17
CA ILE A 321 6.72 8.38 4.01
C ILE A 321 7.05 6.90 4.07
N GLY A 322 6.54 6.16 3.09
CA GLY A 322 6.87 4.75 2.92
C GLY A 322 8.20 4.57 2.22
N THR A 323 8.99 3.60 2.67
CA THR A 323 10.34 3.34 2.17
C THR A 323 10.41 2.08 1.31
N ASP A 324 11.62 1.77 0.86
CA ASP A 324 11.97 0.53 0.17
C ASP A 324 12.40 -0.60 1.13
N ALA A 325 12.24 -0.42 2.46
CA ALA A 325 12.73 -1.37 3.46
C ALA A 325 12.06 -2.75 3.38
N LYS A 326 10.77 -2.81 3.00
CA LYS A 326 10.01 -4.06 2.83
C LYS A 326 9.68 -4.40 1.37
N LEU A 327 9.32 -3.41 0.57
CA LEU A 327 8.96 -3.56 -0.85
C LEU A 327 9.60 -2.46 -1.67
N SER A 328 10.01 -2.73 -2.91
CA SER A 328 10.69 -1.76 -3.77
C SER A 328 9.92 -0.44 -3.93
N ASN A 329 10.59 0.67 -3.58
CA ASN A 329 10.08 2.02 -3.75
C ASN A 329 11.21 2.97 -4.19
N LEU A 330 11.53 3.02 -5.47
CA LEU A 330 12.60 3.90 -5.98
C LEU A 330 12.31 5.41 -5.79
N ARG A 331 11.10 5.77 -5.37
CA ARG A 331 10.63 7.16 -5.26
C ARG A 331 10.67 7.71 -3.82
N TRP A 332 10.94 6.87 -2.82
CA TRP A 332 10.80 7.27 -1.41
C TRP A 332 11.65 8.50 -1.04
N LYS A 333 12.88 8.62 -1.58
CA LYS A 333 13.75 9.77 -1.31
C LYS A 333 13.20 11.07 -1.88
N GLU A 334 12.58 11.02 -3.06
CA GLU A 334 11.97 12.18 -3.68
C GLU A 334 10.69 12.60 -2.94
N ASN A 335 9.90 11.62 -2.50
CA ASN A 335 8.71 11.86 -1.67
C ASN A 335 9.08 12.44 -0.29
N LEU A 336 10.15 11.91 0.33
CA LEU A 336 10.69 12.43 1.60
C LEU A 336 11.19 13.85 1.44
N LYS A 337 11.91 14.16 0.35
CA LYS A 337 12.39 15.51 0.05
C LYS A 337 11.24 16.50 -0.07
N LEU A 338 10.14 16.11 -0.74
CA LEU A 338 8.93 16.93 -0.80
C LEU A 338 8.37 17.18 0.61
N ALA A 339 8.16 16.13 1.40
CA ALA A 339 7.64 16.26 2.76
C ALA A 339 8.52 17.13 3.66
N ILE A 340 9.86 17.01 3.59
CA ILE A 340 10.81 17.85 4.33
C ILE A 340 10.64 19.32 3.95
N LYS A 341 10.54 19.64 2.65
CA LYS A 341 10.39 21.03 2.19
C LYS A 341 9.04 21.62 2.62
N VAL A 342 7.96 20.84 2.54
CA VAL A 342 6.63 21.28 3.00
C VAL A 342 6.60 21.43 4.52
N GLN A 343 7.21 20.52 5.29
CA GLN A 343 7.34 20.64 6.75
C GLN A 343 8.15 21.88 7.14
N ALA A 344 9.27 22.15 6.44
CA ALA A 344 10.06 23.36 6.65
C ALA A 344 9.19 24.62 6.46
N ARG A 345 8.42 24.67 5.37
CA ARG A 345 7.53 25.80 5.09
C ARG A 345 6.41 25.94 6.10
N LEU A 346 5.78 24.83 6.51
CA LEU A 346 4.77 24.82 7.58
C LEU A 346 5.33 25.40 8.89
N ASN A 347 6.56 25.03 9.25
CA ASN A 347 7.23 25.52 10.46
C ASN A 347 7.65 27.00 10.39
N GLU A 348 7.72 27.58 9.19
CA GLU A 348 7.91 29.02 8.99
C GLU A 348 6.59 29.78 9.13
N ILE A 349 5.55 29.36 8.41
CA ILE A 349 4.27 30.10 8.35
C ILE A 349 3.37 29.87 9.58
N CYS A 350 3.50 28.72 10.23
CA CYS A 350 2.72 28.36 11.41
C CYS A 350 3.56 27.49 12.37
N PRO A 351 4.47 28.10 13.14
CA PRO A 351 5.37 27.36 14.03
C PRO A 351 4.63 26.38 14.96
N GLY A 352 5.07 25.12 14.93
CA GLY A 352 4.51 24.05 15.78
C GLY A 352 3.23 23.41 15.25
N ILE A 353 2.79 23.69 14.02
CA ILE A 353 1.70 22.94 13.38
C ILE A 353 2.16 21.57 12.89
N ALA A 354 3.45 21.39 12.58
CA ALA A 354 3.95 20.17 11.99
C ALA A 354 4.50 19.20 13.04
N LYS A 355 3.95 17.99 13.07
CA LYS A 355 4.53 16.84 13.80
C LYS A 355 5.78 16.34 13.07
N PRO A 356 6.65 15.54 13.73
CA PRO A 356 7.74 14.85 13.05
C PRO A 356 7.22 14.05 11.84
N ILE A 357 7.93 14.08 10.71
CA ILE A 357 7.63 13.21 9.56
C ILE A 357 7.85 11.77 10.02
N TYR A 358 6.90 10.88 9.77
CA TYR A 358 7.06 9.46 10.06
C TYR A 358 7.62 8.74 8.83
N VAL A 359 8.82 8.19 8.94
CA VAL A 359 9.42 7.35 7.88
C VAL A 359 9.19 5.90 8.25
N SER A 360 8.34 5.22 7.50
CA SER A 360 7.90 3.85 7.78
C SER A 360 8.69 2.81 6.98
N LYS A 361 8.80 1.60 7.53
CA LYS A 361 9.29 0.42 6.79
C LYS A 361 8.34 -0.01 5.65
N ASN A 362 7.06 0.35 5.73
CA ASN A 362 6.05 -0.01 4.73
C ASN A 362 6.19 0.84 3.46
N ARG A 363 5.69 0.34 2.31
CA ARG A 363 5.80 1.03 1.00
C ARG A 363 4.61 1.93 0.71
N TYR A 364 3.40 1.50 1.07
CA TYR A 364 2.13 2.13 0.67
C TYR A 364 2.01 2.31 -0.85
N ASN A 365 1.08 3.15 -1.31
CA ASN A 365 0.94 3.47 -2.74
C ASN A 365 1.94 4.52 -3.26
N GLN A 366 2.93 4.88 -2.45
CA GLN A 366 3.85 5.99 -2.73
C GLN A 366 4.87 5.71 -3.85
N HIS A 367 4.98 4.46 -4.29
CA HIS A 367 5.86 4.03 -5.39
C HIS A 367 5.34 4.42 -6.78
N LEU A 368 4.06 4.81 -6.91
CA LEU A 368 3.44 5.09 -8.22
C LEU A 368 3.96 6.37 -8.87
N MET A 369 4.21 7.43 -8.10
CA MET A 369 4.71 8.69 -8.64
C MET A 369 5.58 9.46 -7.64
N ASN A 370 6.46 10.33 -8.17
CA ASN A 370 7.16 11.29 -7.33
C ASN A 370 6.14 12.31 -6.81
N GLY A 371 6.25 12.69 -5.55
CA GLY A 371 5.27 13.54 -4.89
C GLY A 371 4.04 12.79 -4.36
N SER A 372 4.08 11.45 -4.32
CA SER A 372 3.05 10.66 -3.63
C SER A 372 3.37 10.57 -2.14
N VAL A 373 2.50 11.11 -1.29
CA VAL A 373 2.69 11.15 0.17
C VAL A 373 1.39 10.83 0.91
N ILE A 374 1.51 10.29 2.12
CA ILE A 374 0.41 10.28 3.08
C ILE A 374 0.50 11.57 3.89
N VAL A 375 -0.64 12.22 4.10
CA VAL A 375 -0.77 13.36 5.01
C VAL A 375 -1.82 13.02 6.04
N GLU A 376 -1.47 13.17 7.31
CA GLU A 376 -2.40 13.03 8.43
C GLU A 376 -2.65 14.41 9.03
N ILE A 377 -3.93 14.77 9.19
CA ILE A 377 -4.33 16.05 9.77
C ILE A 377 -5.15 15.77 11.03
N GLY A 378 -4.56 16.03 12.19
CA GLY A 378 -5.11 15.66 13.49
C GLY A 378 -5.18 14.15 13.68
N GLY A 379 -5.88 13.73 14.73
CA GLY A 379 -6.22 12.35 15.03
C GLY A 379 -7.70 12.15 15.31
N ASP A 380 -8.07 10.93 15.69
CA ASP A 380 -9.47 10.49 15.87
C ASP A 380 -10.20 11.11 17.09
N GLY A 381 -9.46 11.86 17.91
CA GLY A 381 -9.97 12.70 19.01
C GLY A 381 -10.01 14.20 18.68
N ASN A 382 -9.63 14.62 17.48
CA ASN A 382 -9.81 16.00 17.04
C ASN A 382 -11.26 16.30 16.69
N VAL A 383 -11.67 17.55 16.87
CA VAL A 383 -12.93 18.06 16.31
C VAL A 383 -12.71 18.36 14.83
N ILE A 384 -13.65 17.95 13.96
CA ILE A 384 -13.51 18.08 12.50
C ILE A 384 -13.09 19.50 12.05
N ASP A 385 -13.62 20.53 12.70
CA ASP A 385 -13.32 21.92 12.37
C ASP A 385 -11.86 22.31 12.67
N GLU A 386 -11.19 21.65 13.63
CA GLU A 386 -9.77 21.84 13.91
C GLU A 386 -8.93 21.38 12.70
N CYS A 387 -9.28 20.23 12.13
CA CYS A 387 -8.62 19.67 10.95
C CYS A 387 -8.90 20.50 9.70
N VAL A 388 -10.14 20.93 9.51
CA VAL A 388 -10.54 21.82 8.40
C VAL A 388 -9.75 23.12 8.41
N ARG A 389 -9.56 23.75 9.59
CA ARG A 389 -8.76 24.97 9.71
C ARG A 389 -7.31 24.77 9.28
N SER A 390 -6.70 23.64 9.65
CA SER A 390 -5.31 23.32 9.34
C SER A 390 -5.02 23.21 7.84
N THR A 391 -6.03 22.85 7.03
CA THR A 391 -5.87 22.70 5.58
C THR A 391 -5.43 23.98 4.86
N SER A 392 -5.71 25.15 5.43
CA SER A 392 -5.27 26.44 4.86
C SER A 392 -3.74 26.59 4.87
N TYR A 393 -3.09 26.27 6.00
CA TYR A 393 -1.63 26.28 6.14
C TYR A 393 -0.98 25.22 5.25
N LEU A 394 -1.58 24.03 5.16
CA LEU A 394 -1.08 22.99 4.25
C LEU A 394 -1.14 23.43 2.80
N ALA A 395 -2.24 24.04 2.36
CA ALA A 395 -2.39 24.54 1.00
C ALA A 395 -1.36 25.64 0.67
N GLU A 396 -1.15 26.58 1.59
CA GLU A 396 -0.13 27.63 1.45
C GLU A 396 1.27 27.03 1.33
N ALA A 397 1.63 26.10 2.22
CA ALA A 397 2.94 25.45 2.19
C ALA A 397 3.17 24.64 0.90
N ILE A 398 2.16 23.91 0.42
CA ILE A 398 2.21 23.18 -0.86
C ILE A 398 2.40 24.16 -2.02
N ASN A 399 1.62 25.25 -2.06
CA ASN A 399 1.75 26.28 -3.08
C ASN A 399 3.16 26.86 -3.12
N ASP A 400 3.68 27.31 -1.97
CA ASP A 400 5.00 27.93 -1.86
C ASP A 400 6.15 26.99 -2.24
N VAL A 401 6.00 25.68 -1.99
CA VAL A 401 7.05 24.68 -2.28
C VAL A 401 7.02 24.20 -3.72
N ILE A 402 5.84 24.00 -4.31
CA ILE A 402 5.69 23.32 -5.61
C ILE A 402 5.39 24.31 -6.76
N PHE A 403 4.58 25.34 -6.53
CA PHE A 403 3.94 26.12 -7.60
C PHE A 403 4.38 27.58 -7.66
N LYS A 404 4.76 28.17 -6.53
CA LYS A 404 5.24 29.54 -6.48
C LYS A 404 6.60 29.64 -7.17
N LYS A 405 6.66 30.44 -8.23
CA LYS A 405 7.94 30.80 -8.86
C LYS A 405 8.79 31.55 -7.84
N LYS A 406 10.01 31.07 -7.63
CA LYS A 406 11.00 31.73 -6.77
C LYS A 406 11.70 32.85 -7.52
#